data_AF-A0A0D5NNG5-F1
#
_entry.id   AF-A0A0D5NNG5-F1
#
_cell.length_a   1.000
_cell.length_b   1.000
_cell.length_c   1.000
_cell.angle_alpha   90.00
_cell.angle_beta   90.00
_cell.angle_gamma   90.00
#
_symmetry.space_group_name_H-M   'P 1'
#
loop_
_entity.id
_entity.type
_entity.pdbx_description
1 polymer ?
#
loop_
_entity_poly.entity_id
_entity_poly.type
_entity_poly.pdbx_seq_one_letter_code
_entity_poly.pdbx_strand_id
1 'polypeptide(L)' 'MELEAGKAQLDHFQQGLTAAVLGRDEQGNLIRKAGIMGIVLSDGVVFPEDPIVVELPPEPHFPLERV' A
#
# COMPACT_ATOMS: atom_id res chain seq x y z
N MET A 1 13.18 4.62 -14.41
CA MET A 1 13.30 3.91 -13.14
C MET A 1 12.25 2.82 -13.19
N GLU A 2 12.65 1.60 -13.55
CA GLU A 2 11.74 0.45 -13.47
C GLU A 2 11.41 0.28 -11.99
N LEU A 3 10.15 0.55 -11.63
CA LEU A 3 9.60 0.15 -10.35
C LEU A 3 9.54 -1.37 -10.40
N GLU A 4 10.60 -2.03 -9.95
CA GLU A 4 10.51 -3.47 -9.77
C GLU A 4 9.40 -3.74 -8.77
N ALA A 5 8.45 -4.58 -9.19
CA ALA A 5 7.22 -4.76 -8.45
C ALA A 5 7.56 -5.32 -7.06
N GLY A 6 7.29 -4.55 -6.00
CA GLY A 6 7.70 -4.83 -4.61
C GLY A 6 7.30 -6.20 -4.06
N LYS A 7 6.47 -6.96 -4.78
CA LYS A 7 6.20 -8.38 -4.55
C LYS A 7 7.48 -9.23 -4.45
N ALA A 8 8.40 -9.13 -5.40
CA ALA A 8 9.57 -10.02 -5.43
C ALA A 8 10.55 -9.75 -4.27
N GLN A 9 10.66 -8.48 -3.85
CA GLN A 9 11.52 -8.07 -2.76
C GLN A 9 11.05 -8.63 -1.40
N LEU A 10 9.73 -8.72 -1.18
CA LEU A 10 9.16 -9.25 0.05
C LEU A 10 9.51 -10.73 0.25
N ASP A 11 9.28 -11.57 -0.76
CA ASP A 11 9.59 -12.99 -0.65
C ASP A 11 11.10 -13.28 -0.71
N HIS A 12 11.89 -12.39 -1.31
CA HIS A 12 13.36 -12.46 -1.23
C HIS A 12 13.89 -12.17 0.17
N PHE A 13 13.29 -11.21 0.88
CA PHE A 13 13.62 -10.93 2.28
C PHE A 13 13.18 -12.08 3.20
N GLN A 14 11.94 -12.53 3.07
CA GLN A 14 11.43 -13.68 3.80
C GLN A 14 10.29 -14.35 3.01
N GLN A 15 10.44 -15.64 2.76
CA GLN A 15 9.45 -16.43 2.04
C GLN A 15 8.05 -16.32 2.67
N GLY A 16 7.04 -16.00 1.86
CA GLY A 16 5.64 -15.98 2.23
C GLY A 16 5.10 -14.59 2.59
N LEU A 17 5.94 -13.56 2.64
CA LEU A 17 5.50 -12.19 2.94
C LEU A 17 4.57 -11.62 1.86
N THR A 18 4.75 -12.00 0.60
CA THR A 18 3.79 -11.61 -0.45
C THR A 18 2.39 -12.17 -0.19
N ALA A 19 2.29 -13.40 0.31
CA ALA A 19 1.00 -14.01 0.63
C ALA A 19 0.39 -13.38 1.89
N ALA A 20 1.22 -12.95 2.85
CA ALA A 20 0.78 -12.34 4.10
C ALA A 20 0.02 -11.02 3.91
N VAL A 21 0.27 -10.29 2.82
CA VAL A 21 -0.44 -9.04 2.48
C VAL A 21 -1.75 -9.27 1.71
N LEU A 22 -2.13 -10.52 1.46
CA LEU A 22 -3.40 -10.89 0.83
C LEU A 22 -4.38 -11.40 1.88
N GLY A 23 -5.58 -10.82 1.91
CA GLY A 23 -6.69 -11.25 2.76
C GLY A 23 -7.91 -11.64 1.94
N ARG A 24 -8.92 -12.19 2.61
CA ARG A 24 -10.25 -12.39 2.04
C ARG A 24 -11.32 -11.82 2.96
N ASP A 25 -12.35 -11.21 2.40
CA ASP A 25 -13.55 -10.81 3.15
C ASP A 25 -14.48 -12.02 3.39
N GLU A 26 -15.61 -11.78 4.06
CA GLU A 26 -16.63 -12.80 4.37
C GLU A 26 -17.27 -13.42 3.12
N GLN A 27 -17.24 -12.71 2.00
CA GLN A 27 -17.75 -13.16 0.70
C GLN A 27 -16.67 -13.84 -0.15
N GLY A 28 -15.44 -13.93 0.36
CA GLY A 28 -14.28 -14.55 -0.30
C GLY A 28 -13.53 -13.64 -1.28
N ASN A 29 -13.92 -12.37 -1.39
CA ASN A 29 -13.26 -11.40 -2.26
C ASN A 29 -11.87 -11.05 -1.74
N LEU A 30 -10.96 -10.76 -2.67
CA LEU A 30 -9.56 -10.50 -2.35
C LEU A 30 -9.37 -9.10 -1.76
N ILE A 31 -8.93 -9.04 -0.50
CA ILE A 31 -8.46 -7.82 0.16
C ILE A 31 -6.96 -7.69 -0.05
N ARG A 32 -6.50 -6.54 -0.52
CA ARG A 32 -5.07 -6.19 -0.59
C ARG A 32 -4.71 -5.33 0.60
N LYS A 33 -3.91 -5.87 1.52
CA LYS A 33 -3.36 -5.15 2.68
C LYS A 33 -1.97 -4.57 2.39
N ALA A 34 -1.64 -4.40 1.11
CA ALA A 34 -0.41 -3.77 0.68
C ALA A 34 -0.53 -2.25 0.83
N GLY A 35 0.62 -1.58 1.04
CA GLY A 35 0.68 -0.13 0.98
C GLY A 35 0.44 0.40 -0.44
N ILE A 36 0.10 1.68 -0.53
CA ILE A 36 0.06 2.45 -1.77
C ILE A 36 1.34 3.27 -1.92
N MET A 37 1.61 3.72 -3.15
CA MET A 37 2.66 4.72 -3.42
C MET A 37 2.01 6.07 -3.64
N GLY A 38 2.49 7.09 -2.94
CA GLY A 38 2.15 8.49 -3.21
C GLY A 38 3.14 9.14 -4.15
N ILE A 39 2.76 10.32 -4.67
CA ILE A 39 3.67 11.22 -5.36
C ILE A 39 3.98 12.41 -4.43
N VAL A 40 5.19 12.94 -4.53
CA VAL A 40 5.60 14.13 -3.77
C VAL A 40 5.17 15.38 -4.52
N LEU A 41 4.32 16.21 -3.90
CA LEU A 41 3.85 17.47 -4.48
C LEU A 41 4.71 18.68 -4.04
N SER A 42 5.32 18.60 -2.86
CA SER A 42 6.21 19.62 -2.29
C SER A 42 7.34 18.94 -1.53
N ASP A 43 8.54 19.51 -1.61
CA ASP A 43 9.68 19.09 -0.80
C ASP A 43 9.63 19.70 0.61
N GLY A 44 10.54 19.24 1.47
CA GLY A 44 10.63 19.64 2.87
C GLY A 44 11.43 18.64 3.69
N VAL A 45 11.76 19.03 4.93
CA VAL A 45 12.38 18.14 5.90
C VAL A 45 11.29 17.42 6.69
N VAL A 46 11.46 16.12 6.92
CA VAL A 46 10.59 15.29 7.73
C VAL A 46 11.41 14.67 8.86
N PHE A 47 10.89 14.66 10.07
CA PHE A 47 11.48 14.07 11.25
C PHE A 47 10.65 12.90 11.76
N PRO A 48 11.26 11.94 12.51
CA PRO A 48 10.49 10.97 13.28
C PRO A 48 9.46 11.69 14.17
N GLU A 49 8.29 11.07 14.32
CA GLU A 49 7.15 11.62 15.07
C GLU A 49 6.42 12.80 14.41
N ASP A 50 6.80 13.23 13.21
CA ASP A 50 5.98 14.19 12.45
C ASP A 50 4.59 13.58 12.17
N PRO A 51 3.51 14.34 12.40
CA PRO A 51 2.16 13.83 12.23
C PRO A 51 1.83 13.58 10.76
N ILE A 52 1.20 12.45 10.48
CA ILE A 52 0.58 12.18 9.19
C ILE A 52 -0.85 12.72 9.23
N VAL A 53 -1.15 13.74 8.40
CA VAL A 53 -2.49 14.29 8.24
C VAL A 53 -3.15 13.68 7.00
N VAL A 54 -4.39 13.22 7.14
CA VAL A 54 -5.15 12.57 6.06
C VAL A 54 -6.39 13.39 5.74
N GLU A 55 -6.52 13.74 4.46
CA GLU A 55 -7.76 14.26 3.88
C GLU A 55 -8.36 13.16 2.99
N LEU A 56 -9.56 12.69 3.34
CA LEU A 56 -10.25 11.66 2.57
C LEU A 56 -11.01 12.28 1.40
N PRO A 57 -11.07 11.59 0.24
CA PRO A 57 -11.93 12.03 -0.84
C PRO A 57 -13.41 11.93 -0.42
N PRO A 58 -14.30 12.67 -1.08
CA PRO A 58 -15.74 12.51 -0.91
C PRO A 58 -16.17 11.06 -1.13
N GLU A 59 -17.21 10.64 -0.41
CA GLU A 59 -17.82 9.33 -0.57
C GLU A 59 -18.54 9.18 -1.92
N PRO A 60 -18.70 7.93 -2.43
CA PRO A 60 -18.28 6.66 -1.83
C PRO A 60 -16.80 6.33 -2.08
N HIS A 61 -16.16 5.65 -1.12
CA HIS A 61 -14.82 5.09 -1.30
C HIS A 61 -14.88 3.75 -2.06
N PHE A 62 -13.82 3.47 -2.81
CA PHE A 62 -13.70 2.24 -3.58
C PHE A 62 -12.56 1.35 -3.05
N PRO A 63 -12.71 0.01 -3.10
CA PRO A 63 -11.62 -0.91 -2.77
C PRO A 63 -10.40 -0.72 -3.66
N LEU A 64 -9.22 -1.02 -3.13
CA LEU A 64 -7.99 -0.99 -3.93
C LEU A 64 -7.98 -2.13 -4.95
N GLU A 65 -7.92 -1.78 -6.23
CA GLU A 65 -7.85 -2.73 -7.34
C GLU A 65 -6.41 -2.98 -7.79
N ARG A 66 -6.22 -4.03 -8.60
CA ARG A 66 -4.95 -4.29 -9.26
C ARG A 66 -4.83 -3.34 -10.46
N VAL A 67 -3.65 -2.73 -10.60
CA VAL A 67 -3.20 -2.06 -11.84
C VAL A 67 -2.56 -3.04 -12.83
#